data_AF-A0A2I0P010-F1
#
_entry.id   AF-A0A2I0P010-F1
#
_cell.length_a   1.000
_cell.length_b   1.000
_cell.length_c   1.000
_cell.angle_alpha   90.00
_cell.angle_beta   90.00
_cell.angle_gamma   90.00
#
_symmetry.space_group_name_H-M   'P 1'
#
loop_
_entity.id
_entity.type
_entity.pdbx_description
1 polymer ?
#
loop_
_entity_poly.entity_id
_entity_poly.type
_entity_poly.pdbx_seq_one_letter_code
_entity_poly.pdbx_strand_id
1 'polypeptide(L)' 'SIFVHGYGKHTGIGLFLTKEILSITGLSLREAGDPGEGARFEILVPGDKFRRDG' A
#
# COMPACT_ATOMS: atom_id res chain seq x y z
N SER A 1 -11.22 -5.87 4.89
CA SER A 1 -10.05 -5.16 4.36
C SER A 1 -9.24 -4.62 5.52
N ILE A 2 -7.95 -4.94 5.55
CA ILE A 2 -7.00 -4.52 6.61
C ILE A 2 -6.68 -3.02 6.60
N PHE A 3 -7.28 -2.25 5.70
CA PHE A 3 -7.16 -0.79 5.62
C PHE A 3 -8.15 -0.02 6.50
N VAL A 4 -9.02 -0.72 7.24
CA VAL A 4 -9.95 -0.10 8.19
C VAL A 4 -9.26 0.06 9.55
N HIS A 5 -9.35 1.27 10.12
CA HIS A 5 -8.82 1.56 11.44
C HIS A 5 -9.34 0.53 12.47
N GLY A 6 -8.44 -0.18 13.15
CA GLY A 6 -8.77 -1.12 14.23
C GLY A 6 -8.60 -2.62 13.92
N TYR A 7 -8.14 -3.02 12.72
CA TYR A 7 -7.84 -4.43 12.44
C TYR A 7 -6.45 -4.85 12.97
N GLY A 8 -6.41 -5.82 13.89
CA GLY A 8 -5.18 -6.43 14.43
C GLY A 8 -4.65 -5.78 15.71
N LYS A 9 -4.43 -6.59 16.75
CA LYS A 9 -3.80 -6.17 18.02
C LYS A 9 -2.43 -5.52 17.71
N HIS A 10 -2.37 -4.18 17.77
CA HIS A 10 -1.19 -3.29 17.72
C HIS A 10 -0.74 -2.60 16.40
N THR A 11 -1.39 -2.72 15.23
CA THR A 11 -0.70 -2.33 13.95
C THR A 11 -1.50 -1.61 12.86
N GLY A 12 -2.69 -1.08 13.13
CA GLY A 12 -3.52 -0.38 12.11
C GLY A 12 -2.98 0.96 11.57
N ILE A 13 -1.86 1.48 12.09
CA ILE A 13 -1.31 2.79 11.68
C ILE A 13 -0.31 2.64 10.52
N GLY A 14 0.51 1.58 10.50
CA GLY A 14 1.62 1.48 9.56
C GLY A 14 1.16 1.52 8.10
N LEU A 15 0.20 0.67 7.74
CA LEU A 15 -0.29 0.56 6.38
C LEU A 15 -1.15 1.77 5.96
N PHE A 16 -1.89 2.35 6.91
CA PHE A 16 -2.61 3.61 6.70
C PHE A 16 -1.63 4.76 6.42
N LEU A 17 -0.60 4.91 7.26
CA LEU A 17 0.43 5.94 7.09
C LEU A 17 1.20 5.75 5.78
N THR A 18 1.51 4.51 5.38
CA THR A 18 2.09 4.22 4.06
C THR A 18 1.18 4.72 2.95
N LYS A 19 -0.13 4.47 3.03
CA LYS A 19 -1.09 4.97 2.04
C LYS A 19 -1.12 6.50 1.99
N GLU A 20 -1.08 7.19 3.13
CA GLU A 20 -1.03 8.65 3.18
C GLU A 20 0.26 9.20 2.56
N ILE A 21 1.43 8.65 2.92
CA ILE A 21 2.73 9.06 2.35
C ILE A 21 2.77 8.86 0.83
N LEU A 22 2.29 7.71 0.35
CA LEU A 22 2.22 7.44 -1.08
C LEU A 22 1.28 8.42 -1.79
N SER A 23 0.13 8.73 -1.18
CA SER A 23 -0.85 9.67 -1.75
C SER A 23 -0.29 11.09 -1.89
N ILE A 24 0.54 11.56 -0.95
CA ILE A 24 1.24 12.87 -1.05
C ILE A 24 2.08 12.98 -2.33
N THR A 25 2.65 11.85 -2.80
CA THR A 25 3.51 11.81 -3.99
C THR A 25 2.77 11.42 -5.27
N GLY A 26 1.46 11.16 -5.19
CA GLY A 26 0.63 10.68 -6.31
C GLY A 26 0.76 9.19 -6.59
N LEU A 27 1.33 8.42 -5.66
CA LEU A 27 1.42 6.97 -5.69
C LEU A 27 0.17 6.36 -5.03
N SER A 28 -0.22 5.16 -5.44
CA SER A 28 -1.35 4.46 -4.80
C SER A 28 -0.97 3.07 -4.33
N LEU A 29 -1.62 2.60 -3.26
CA LEU A 29 -1.42 1.29 -2.63
C LEU A 29 -2.72 0.50 -2.64
N ARG A 30 -2.66 -0.77 -3.02
CA ARG A 30 -3.80 -1.69 -3.06
C ARG A 30 -3.41 -3.07 -2.50
N GLU A 31 -4.36 -3.74 -1.86
CA GLU A 31 -4.28 -5.17 -1.53
C GLU A 31 -4.63 -6.01 -2.77
N ALA A 32 -3.78 -6.96 -3.10
CA ALA A 32 -3.87 -7.76 -4.32
C ALA A 32 -3.41 -9.21 -4.07
N GLY A 33 -3.74 -9.75 -2.90
CA GLY A 33 -3.52 -11.14 -2.52
C GLY A 33 -4.84 -11.90 -2.38
N ASP A 34 -4.74 -13.22 -2.47
CA ASP A 34 -5.87 -14.13 -2.29
C ASP A 34 -5.91 -14.67 -0.85
N PRO A 35 -7.10 -14.86 -0.27
CA PRO A 35 -7.22 -15.42 1.08
C PRO A 35 -6.54 -16.79 1.18
N GLY A 36 -5.70 -16.96 2.20
CA GLY A 36 -4.97 -18.22 2.45
C GLY A 36 -3.60 -18.31 1.75
N GLU A 37 -3.30 -17.43 0.80
CA GLU A 37 -2.05 -17.41 0.02
C GLU A 37 -1.03 -16.37 0.56
N GLY A 38 -1.24 -15.89 1.79
CA GLY A 38 -0.44 -14.83 2.41
C GLY A 38 -0.97 -13.43 2.11
N ALA A 39 -0.07 -12.43 2.16
CA ALA A 39 -0.43 -11.02 1.96
C ALA A 39 0.37 -10.43 0.81
N ARG A 40 -0.34 -9.78 -0.14
CA ARG A 40 0.26 -9.11 -1.30
C ARG A 40 -0.31 -7.71 -1.46
N PHE A 41 0.59 -6.75 -1.65
CA PHE A 41 0.24 -5.36 -1.92
C PHE A 41 0.94 -4.87 -3.17
N GLU A 42 0.27 -4.01 -3.93
CA GLU A 42 0.79 -3.37 -5.14
C GLU A 42 0.88 -1.86 -4.92
N ILE A 43 1.99 -1.28 -5.36
CA ILE A 43 2.15 0.17 -5.47
C ILE A 43 2.09 0.53 -6.96
N LEU A 44 1.15 1.40 -7.33
CA LEU A 44 1.09 1.93 -8.69
C LEU A 44 1.89 3.23 -8.76
N VAL A 45 2.87 3.25 -9.66
CA VAL A 45 3.73 4.40 -9.93
C VAL A 45 3.37 5.01 -11.29
N PRO A 46 2.97 6.28 -11.35
CA PRO A 46 2.73 6.98 -12.63
C PRO A 46 3.98 7.01 -13.52
N GLY A 47 3.76 7.09 -14.83
CA GLY A 47 4.80 7.06 -15.89
C GLY A 47 5.99 8.01 -15.67
N ASP A 48 5.72 9.16 -15.07
CA ASP A 48 6.64 10.27 -14.82
C ASP A 48 7.29 10.23 -13.43
N LYS A 49 6.95 9.24 -12.59
CA LYS A 49 7.35 9.16 -11.17
C LYS A 49 8.41 8.10 -10.87
N PHE A 50 9.01 7.51 -11.90
CA PHE A 50 10.09 6.54 -11.75
C PHE A 50 11.10 6.65 -12.89
N ARG A 51 12.35 6.30 -12.60
CA ARG A 51 13.41 6.16 -13.61
C ARG A 51 13.61 4.68 -13.89
N ARG A 52 13.48 4.28 -15.16
CA ARG A 52 13.77 2.91 -15.63
C ARG A 52 15.23 2.69 -15.96
N ASP A 53 15.97 3.77 -16.22
CA ASP A 53 17.35 3.67 -16.63
C ASP A 53 18.27 3.56 -15.41
N GLY A 54 19.00 2.45 -15.40
CA GLY A 54 20.08 2.07 -14.50
C GLY A 54 21.01 1.10 -15.23
#